data_AF-A0A957WGQ4-F1
#
_entry.id   AF-A0A957WGQ4-F1
#
_cell.length_a   1.000
_cell.length_b   1.000
_cell.length_c   1.000
_cell.angle_alpha   90.00
_cell.angle_beta   90.00
_cell.angle_gamma   90.00
#
_symmetry.space_group_name_H-M   'P 1'
#
loop_
_entity.id
_entity.type
_entity.pdbx_description
1 polymer ?
#
loop_
_entity_poly.entity_id
_entity_poly.type
_entity_poly.pdbx_seq_one_letter_code
_entity_poly.pdbx_strand_id
1 'polypeptide(L)' 'EHSRLLKKAVQISAVGQDRIGRPLKVLSPEMQKIFGSFNGRISFQRSPTRWVDPAYVTQAVQFVRSLD' A
#
# COMPACT_ATOMS: atom_id res chain seq x y z
N GLU A 1 17.98 -12.02 1.93
CA GLU A 1 17.38 -11.69 3.24
C GLU A 1 17.82 -10.33 3.82
N HIS A 2 18.20 -9.34 2.99
CA HIS A 2 18.78 -8.07 3.43
C HIS A 2 18.04 -6.82 2.95
N SER A 3 16.79 -6.92 2.51
CA SER A 3 16.02 -5.73 2.13
C SER A 3 15.80 -4.83 3.35
N ARG A 4 16.54 -3.72 3.39
CA ARG A 4 16.35 -2.63 4.37
C ARG A 4 14.92 -2.09 4.29
N LEU A 5 14.29 -2.20 3.11
CA LEU A 5 12.91 -1.83 2.88
C LEU A 5 11.98 -2.78 3.63
N LEU A 6 12.17 -4.10 3.56
CA LEU A 6 11.36 -5.05 4.34
C LEU A 6 11.63 -4.98 5.85
N LYS A 7 12.86 -4.64 6.27
CA LYS A 7 13.21 -4.47 7.70
C LYS A 7 12.66 -3.19 8.34
N LYS A 8 12.37 -2.14 7.55
CA LYS A 8 11.90 -0.83 8.05
C LYS A 8 10.53 -0.40 7.55
N ALA A 9 9.99 -1.04 6.51
CA ALA A 9 8.69 -0.67 5.98
C ALA A 9 7.61 -1.07 6.98
N VAL A 10 6.89 -0.05 7.44
CA VAL A 10 5.72 -0.26 8.29
C VAL A 10 4.53 -0.54 7.37
N GLN A 11 3.89 -1.69 7.56
CA GLN A 11 2.67 -2.00 6.83
C GLN A 11 1.55 -1.06 7.29
N ILE A 12 1.13 -0.15 6.40
CA ILE A 12 0.09 0.81 6.74
C ILE A 12 -1.34 0.31 6.52
N SER A 13 -1.49 -0.85 5.89
CA SER A 13 -2.76 -1.34 5.34
C SER A 13 -3.28 -2.58 6.04
N ALA A 14 -4.60 -2.68 6.17
CA ALA A 14 -5.34 -3.91 6.47
C ALA A 14 -6.30 -4.26 5.32
N VAL A 15 -6.87 -5.47 5.34
CA VAL A 15 -7.99 -5.84 4.47
C VAL A 15 -9.29 -5.59 5.22
N GLY A 16 -10.07 -4.64 4.74
CA GLY A 16 -11.45 -4.42 5.15
C GLY A 16 -12.41 -4.87 4.04
N GLN A 17 -13.66 -4.43 4.13
CA GLN A 17 -14.69 -4.70 3.13
C GLN A 17 -15.33 -3.39 2.68
N ASP A 18 -15.72 -3.34 1.41
CA ASP A 18 -16.59 -2.27 0.89
C ASP A 18 -18.05 -2.49 1.32
N ARG A 19 -18.94 -1.58 0.92
CA ARG A 19 -20.37 -1.64 1.26
C ARG A 19 -21.09 -2.88 0.71
N ILE A 20 -20.51 -3.56 -0.28
CA ILE A 20 -21.07 -4.75 -0.94
C ILE A 20 -20.32 -6.01 -0.47
N GLY A 21 -19.43 -5.90 0.52
CA GLY A 21 -18.67 -7.00 1.10
C GLY A 21 -17.39 -7.38 0.34
N ARG A 22 -17.00 -6.64 -0.69
CA ARG A 22 -15.78 -6.95 -1.46
C ARG A 22 -14.53 -6.54 -0.67
N PRO A 23 -13.44 -7.32 -0.71
CA PRO A 23 -12.20 -6.98 -0.03
C PRO A 23 -11.65 -5.62 -0.50
N LEU A 24 -11.31 -4.76 0.45
CA LEU A 24 -10.78 -3.42 0.18
C LEU A 24 -9.58 -3.14 1.07
N LYS A 25 -8.50 -2.58 0.50
CA LYS A 25 -7.36 -2.13 1.29
C LYS A 25 -7.72 -0.83 2.00
N VAL A 26 -7.58 -0.84 3.32
CA VAL A 26 -7.87 0.30 4.21
C VAL A 26 -6.69 0.54 5.13
N LEU A 27 -6.60 1.73 5.75
CA LEU A 27 -5.63 1.97 6.82
C LEU A 27 -5.85 0.97 7.95
N SER A 28 -4.77 0.38 8.45
CA SER A 28 -4.85 -0.46 9.65
C SER A 28 -5.35 0.37 10.84
N PRO A 29 -6.00 -0.25 11.84
CA PRO A 29 -6.44 0.48 13.03
C PRO A 29 -5.31 1.23 13.74
N GLU A 30 -4.10 0.66 13.73
CA GLU A 30 -2.90 1.32 14.25
C GLU A 30 -2.55 2.58 13.46
N MET A 31 -2.54 2.49 12.13
CA MET A 31 -2.26 3.66 11.29
C MET A 31 -3.37 4.71 11.31
N GLN A 32 -4.62 4.33 11.57
CA GLN A 32 -5.70 5.30 11.77
C GLN A 32 -5.49 6.16 13.01
N LYS A 33 -4.81 5.66 14.05
CA LYS A 33 -4.44 6.49 15.22
C LYS A 33 -3.39 7.55 14.88
N ILE A 34 -2.57 7.31 13.87
CA ILE A 34 -1.47 8.19 13.45
C ILE A 34 -1.96 9.18 12.39
N PHE A 35 -2.57 8.66 11.32
CA PHE A 35 -3.01 9.45 10.16
C PHE A 35 -4.46 9.94 10.25
N GLY A 36 -5.22 9.47 11.24
CA GLY A 36 -6.65 9.73 11.33
C GLY A 36 -7.40 9.06 10.19
N SER A 37 -8.19 9.86 9.46
CA SER A 37 -8.90 9.43 8.26
C SER A 37 -8.63 10.39 7.11
N PHE A 38 -8.75 9.89 5.89
CA PHE A 38 -8.71 10.68 4.67
C PHE A 38 -10.09 11.28 4.41
N ASN A 39 -10.43 12.35 5.12
CA ASN A 39 -11.74 13.02 5.00
C ASN A 39 -12.93 12.05 5.22
N GLY A 40 -12.88 11.32 6.34
CA GLY A 40 -13.89 10.31 6.68
C GLY A 40 -13.74 8.98 5.93
N ARG A 41 -12.69 8.83 5.10
CA ARG A 41 -12.40 7.60 4.37
C ARG A 41 -11.13 6.96 4.91
N ILE A 42 -11.14 5.63 5.03
CA ILE A 42 -9.95 4.85 5.43
C ILE A 42 -9.42 4.00 4.28
N SER A 43 -10.20 3.86 3.22
CA SER A 43 -9.75 3.23 1.99
C SER A 43 -8.83 4.18 1.23
N PHE A 44 -7.78 3.62 0.66
CA PHE A 44 -6.92 4.35 -0.26
C PHE A 44 -6.77 3.52 -1.53
N GLN A 45 -7.01 4.17 -2.65
CA GLN A 45 -6.96 3.50 -3.93
C GLN A 45 -5.50 3.43 -4.36
N ARG A 46 -4.94 2.21 -4.38
CA ARG A 46 -3.70 1.95 -5.12
C ARG A 46 -4.06 1.81 -6.59
N SER A 47 -4.43 2.91 -7.22
CA SER A 47 -4.43 2.96 -8.66
C SER A 47 -2.98 2.71 -9.10
N PRO A 48 -2.68 1.75 -10.00
CA PRO A 48 -1.47 1.90 -10.77
C PRO A 48 -1.55 3.28 -11.40
N THR A 49 -0.52 4.10 -11.19
CA THR A 49 -0.46 5.45 -11.73
C THR A 49 -0.64 5.30 -13.24
N ARG A 50 -1.84 5.59 -13.77
CA ARG A 50 -2.20 5.26 -15.16
C ARG A 50 -1.33 5.99 -16.18
N TRP A 51 -0.59 6.99 -15.71
CA TRP A 51 0.33 7.83 -16.46
C TRP A 51 1.80 7.39 -16.33
N VAL A 52 2.08 6.35 -15.55
CA VAL A 52 3.43 5.79 -15.41
C VAL A 52 3.56 4.61 -16.36
N ASP A 53 4.60 4.65 -17.18
CA ASP A 53 4.93 3.57 -18.10
C ASP A 53 5.08 2.24 -17.33
N PRO A 54 4.42 1.15 -17.78
CA PRO A 54 4.55 -0.19 -17.18
C PRO A 54 6.00 -0.67 -17.04
N ALA A 55 6.92 -0.20 -17.88
CA ALA A 55 8.35 -0.49 -17.77
C ALA A 55 8.93 0.02 -16.44
N TYR A 56 8.56 1.23 -16.00
CA TYR A 56 9.03 1.78 -14.73
C TYR A 56 8.44 1.05 -13.52
N VAL A 57 7.19 0.58 -13.63
CA VAL A 57 6.59 -0.28 -12.59
C VAL A 57 7.37 -1.59 -12.48
N THR A 58 7.69 -2.21 -13.61
CA THR A 58 8.48 -3.45 -13.68
C THR A 58 9.88 -3.25 -13.08
N GLN A 59 10.57 -2.17 -13.46
CA GLN A 59 11.90 -1.83 -12.94
C GLN A 59 11.88 -1.57 -11.43
N ALA A 60 10.89 -0.83 -10.93
CA ALA A 60 10.74 -0.57 -9.49
C ALA A 60 10.50 -1.87 -8.71
N VAL A 61 9.69 -2.79 -9.24
CA VAL A 61 9.48 -4.12 -8.63
C VAL A 61 10.78 -4.93 -8.63
N GLN A 62 11.52 -4.95 -9.74
CA GLN A 62 12.81 -5.65 -9.83
C GLN A 62 13.83 -5.07 -8.86
N PHE A 63 13.95 -3.74 -8.79
CA PHE A 63 14.82 -3.06 -7.84
C PHE A 63 14.48 -3.41 -6.39
N VAL A 64 13.20 -3.33 -6.00
CA VAL A 64 12.80 -3.67 -4.62
C VAL A 64 13.11 -5.14 -4.30
N ARG A 65 12.90 -6.06 -5.26
CA ARG A 65 13.25 -7.48 -5.10
C ARG A 65 14.76 -7.74 -5.04
N SER A 66 15.58 -6.93 -5.71
CA SER A 66 17.03 -7.06 -5.64
C SER A 66 17.63 -6.50 -4.34
N LEU A 67 16.82 -5.85 -3.49
CA LEU A 67 17.28 -5.39 -2.18
C LEU A 67 17.37 -6.54 -1.16
N ASP A 68 16.76 -7.69 -1.42
CA ASP A 68 16.86 -8.89 -0.58
C ASP A 68 18.21 -9.58 -0.70
#